data_AF-A0A183A4M9-F1
#
_entry.id   AF-A0A183A4M9-F1
#
_cell.length_a   1.000
_cell.length_b   1.000
_cell.length_c   1.000
_cell.angle_alpha   90.00
_cell.angle_beta   90.00
_cell.angle_gamma   90.00
#
_symmetry.space_group_name_H-M   'P 1'
#
loop_
_entity.id
_entity.type
_entity.pdbx_description
1 polymer ?
#
loop_
_entity_poly.entity_id
_entity_poly.type
_entity_poly.pdbx_seq_one_letter_code
_entity_poly.pdbx_strand_id
1 'polypeptide(L)' 'LLEALDTDKNEKISVNELMELTDCEEFRSSLKELIRKYDTNGDGELDVNELRRWIQSEMVVVVKGQMPM' A
#
# COMPACT_ATOMS: atom_id res chain seq x y z
N LEU A 1 -3.20 -9.87 -4.60
CA LEU A 1 -3.15 -8.42 -4.90
C LEU A 1 -1.76 -7.88 -4.63
N LEU A 2 -1.19 -7.99 -3.42
CA LEU A 2 0.22 -7.62 -3.17
C LEU A 2 1.24 -8.43 -4.00
N GLU A 3 1.07 -9.75 -4.12
CA GLU A 3 2.00 -10.60 -4.90
C GLU A 3 2.05 -10.29 -6.40
N ALA A 4 1.05 -9.58 -6.94
CA ALA A 4 1.05 -9.14 -8.34
C ALA A 4 1.79 -7.80 -8.50
N LEU A 5 2.10 -7.13 -7.40
CA LEU A 5 2.73 -5.82 -7.36
C LEU A 5 4.21 -5.92 -6.92
N ASP A 6 4.49 -6.78 -5.94
CA ASP A 6 5.83 -7.14 -5.45
C ASP A 6 6.52 -8.08 -6.46
N THR A 7 7.23 -7.48 -7.42
CA THR A 7 7.87 -8.17 -8.54
C THR A 7 9.20 -8.77 -8.12
N ASP A 8 9.92 -8.09 -7.22
CA ASP A 8 11.19 -8.56 -6.66
C ASP A 8 11.00 -9.59 -5.53
N LYS A 9 9.76 -9.75 -5.03
CA LYS A 9 9.41 -10.60 -3.88
C LYS A 9 10.17 -10.21 -2.62
N ASN A 10 10.39 -8.90 -2.46
CA ASN A 10 11.08 -8.35 -1.30
C ASN A 10 10.11 -8.04 -0.15
N GLU A 11 8.84 -8.43 -0.29
CA GLU A 11 7.76 -8.18 0.67
C GLU A 11 7.53 -6.67 0.92
N LYS A 12 8.01 -5.83 -0.01
CA LYS A 12 7.77 -4.40 -0.03
C LYS A 12 7.19 -4.03 -1.38
N ILE A 13 6.63 -2.83 -1.44
CA ILE A 13 6.16 -2.25 -2.69
C ILE A 13 6.90 -0.94 -2.87
N SER A 14 7.90 -0.95 -3.76
CA SER A 14 8.66 0.23 -4.09
C SER A 14 7.90 1.10 -5.11
N VAL A 15 8.17 2.41 -5.13
CA VAL A 15 7.67 3.30 -6.20
C VAL A 15 8.03 2.77 -7.58
N ASN A 16 9.21 2.15 -7.72
CA ASN A 16 9.69 1.62 -8.98
C ASN A 16 8.83 0.45 -9.49
N GLU A 17 8.45 -0.49 -8.62
CA GLU A 17 7.59 -1.63 -8.97
C GLU A 17 6.19 -1.17 -9.36
N LEU A 18 5.68 -0.13 -8.67
CA LEU A 18 4.42 0.51 -9.06
C LEU A 18 4.52 1.24 -10.41
N MET A 19 5.65 1.89 -10.70
CA MET A 19 5.88 2.56 -11.98
C MET A 19 6.02 1.58 -13.15
N GLU A 20 6.54 0.38 -12.90
CA GLU A 20 6.61 -0.70 -13.91
C GLU A 20 5.22 -1.22 -14.29
N LEU A 21 4.25 -1.10 -13.39
CA LEU A 21 2.88 -1.56 -13.63
C LEU A 21 2.00 -0.55 -14.34
N THR A 22 2.35 0.74 -14.30
CA THR A 22 1.54 1.79 -14.92
C THR A 22 2.39 2.96 -15.41
N ASP A 23 2.19 3.33 -16.67
CA ASP A 23 2.81 4.52 -17.26
C ASP A 23 2.00 5.81 -17.03
N CYS A 24 0.90 5.74 -16.25
CA CYS A 24 0.06 6.90 -15.96
C CYS A 24 0.68 7.81 -14.90
N GLU A 25 0.97 9.06 -15.30
CA GLU A 25 1.52 10.11 -14.42
C GLU A 25 0.57 10.49 -13.27
N GLU A 26 -0.75 10.45 -13.50
CA GLU A 26 -1.76 10.67 -12.45
C GLU A 26 -1.64 9.60 -11.36
N PHE A 27 -1.47 8.34 -11.75
CA PHE A 27 -1.32 7.22 -10.83
C PHE A 27 -0.02 7.35 -10.03
N ARG A 28 1.08 7.77 -10.68
CA ARG A 28 2.36 8.05 -9.99
C ARG A 28 2.22 9.13 -8.91
N SER A 29 1.44 10.18 -9.17
CA SER A 29 1.22 11.26 -8.20
C SER A 29 0.38 10.79 -7.01
N SER A 30 -0.72 10.09 -7.27
CA SER A 30 -1.56 9.51 -6.20
C SER A 30 -0.81 8.48 -5.36
N LEU A 31 0.04 7.66 -5.98
CA LEU A 31 0.87 6.70 -5.27
C LEU A 31 1.94 7.35 -4.40
N LYS A 32 2.57 8.43 -4.89
CA LYS A 32 3.49 9.22 -4.06
C LYS A 32 2.81 9.79 -2.82
N GLU A 33 1.58 10.28 -2.95
CA GLU A 33 0.81 10.74 -1.79
C GLU A 33 0.46 9.58 -0.85
N LEU A 34 0.09 8.42 -1.39
CA LEU A 34 -0.21 7.22 -0.60
C LEU A 34 1.02 6.76 0.20
N ILE A 35 2.17 6.60 -0.48
CA ILE A 35 3.43 6.21 0.14
C ILE A 35 3.77 7.24 1.20
N ARG A 36 3.79 8.54 0.88
CA ARG A 36 4.12 9.58 1.86
C ARG A 36 3.18 9.65 3.07
N LYS A 37 1.96 9.12 2.96
CA LYS A 37 0.98 9.06 4.05
C LYS A 37 1.18 7.84 4.96
N TYR A 38 1.72 6.74 4.45
CA TYR A 38 1.80 5.45 5.16
C TYR A 38 3.22 4.93 5.38
N ASP A 39 4.18 5.35 4.56
CA ASP A 39 5.62 5.20 4.75
C ASP A 39 6.00 5.94 6.03
N THR A 40 5.99 5.19 7.11
CA THR A 40 6.21 5.69 8.46
C THR A 40 7.70 5.72 8.76
N ASN A 41 8.45 4.84 8.11
CA ASN A 41 9.88 4.72 8.28
C ASN A 41 10.66 5.73 7.40
N GLY A 42 10.05 6.21 6.31
CA GLY A 42 10.60 7.22 5.39
C GLY A 42 11.56 6.66 4.36
N ASP A 43 11.53 5.36 4.05
CA ASP A 43 12.40 4.74 3.03
C ASP A 43 11.88 4.94 1.60
N GLY A 44 10.68 5.51 1.43
CA GLY A 44 10.05 5.72 0.14
C GLY A 44 9.43 4.45 -0.43
N GLU A 45 9.29 3.41 0.38
CA GLU A 45 8.66 2.13 0.04
C GLU A 45 7.51 1.88 0.99
N LEU A 46 6.65 0.91 0.67
CA LEU A 46 5.64 0.42 1.61
C LEU A 46 5.93 -1.04 1.92
N ASP A 47 6.41 -1.31 3.13
CA ASP A 47 6.63 -2.69 3.58
C ASP A 47 5.32 -3.37 4.03
N VAL A 48 5.31 -4.71 4.14
CA VAL A 48 4.11 -5.44 4.59
C VAL A 48 3.55 -4.91 5.92
N ASN A 49 4.38 -4.47 6.86
CA ASN A 49 3.93 -3.92 8.14
C ASN A 49 3.26 -2.56 7.97
N GLU A 50 3.79 -1.70 7.10
CA GLU A 50 3.20 -0.40 6.76
C GLU A 50 1.89 -0.59 6.00
N LEU A 51 1.83 -1.48 5.02
CA LEU A 51 0.60 -1.86 4.31
C LEU A 51 -0.43 -2.49 5.24
N ARG A 52 0.00 -3.35 6.16
CA ARG A 52 -0.89 -3.94 7.17
C ARG A 52 -1.43 -2.88 8.10
N ARG A 53 -0.62 -1.91 8.51
CA ARG A 53 -1.06 -0.74 9.28
C ARG A 53 -2.01 0.13 8.48
N TRP A 54 -1.75 0.36 7.20
CA TRP A 54 -2.62 1.10 6.31
C TRP A 54 -4.00 0.45 6.22
N ILE A 55 -4.04 -0.85 5.92
CA ILE A 55 -5.27 -1.63 5.90
C ILE A 55 -5.95 -1.60 7.27
N GLN A 56 -5.21 -1.74 8.38
CA GLN A 56 -5.80 -1.65 9.71
C GLN A 56 -6.30 -0.24 10.08
N SER A 57 -5.70 0.82 9.55
CA SER A 57 -6.05 2.21 9.89
C SER A 57 -7.13 2.79 8.99
N GLU A 58 -7.14 2.46 7.70
CA GLU A 58 -8.06 2.99 6.69
C GLU A 58 -9.21 2.00 6.40
N MET A 59 -9.02 0.68 6.62
CA MET A 59 -10.06 -0.35 6.41
C MET A 59 -10.93 -0.62 7.66
N VAL A 60 -10.99 0.33 8.61
CA VAL A 60 -11.97 0.35 9.72
C VAL A 60 -13.34 0.85 9.23
N VAL A 61 -13.83 0.39 8.08
CA VAL A 61 -15.23 0.64 7.66
C VAL A 61 -15.89 -0.53 6.91
N VAL A 62 -15.23 -1.67 6.63
CA VAL A 62 -15.90 -2.80 5.93
C VAL A 62 -16.13 -4.03 6.82
N VAL A 63 -15.96 -3.92 8.13
CA VAL A 63 -16.47 -4.92 9.09
C VAL A 63 -17.12 -4.26 10.32
N LYS A 64 -18.07 -3.33 10.10
CA LYS A 64 -19.21 -3.21 11.02
C LYS A 64 -20.25 -4.28 10.67
N GLY A 65 -19.81 -5.53 10.69
CA GLY A 65 -20.66 -6.71 10.65
C GLY A 65 -20.87 -7.17 12.09
N GLN A 66 -22.00 -6.78 12.66
CA GLN A 66 -22.57 -7.26 13.91
C GLN A 66 -22.29 -8.76 14.14
N MET A 67 -21.62 -9.09 15.25
CA MET A 67 -21.68 -10.43 15.86
C MET A 67 -22.34 -10.28 17.23
N PRO A 68 -23.65 -10.60 17.39
CA PRO A 68 -24.20 -10.83 18.71
C PRO A 68 -23.82 -12.25 19.17
N MET A 69 -23.47 -12.35 20.45
CA MET A 69 -23.32 -13.62 21.17
C MET A 69 -24.65 -14.37 21.24
#